data_AF-A0A810CPC6-F1
#
_entry.id   AF-A0A810CPC6-F1
#
_cell.length_a   1.000
_cell.length_b   1.000
_cell.length_c   1.000
_cell.angle_alpha   90.00
_cell.angle_beta   90.00
_cell.angle_gamma   90.00
#
_symmetry.space_group_name_H-M   'P 1'
#
loop_
_entity.id
_entity.type
_entity.pdbx_description
1 polymer ?
#
loop_
_entity_poly.entity_id
_entity_poly.type
_entity_poly.pdbx_seq_one_letter_code
_entity_poly.pdbx_strand_id
1 'polypeptide(L)'
;MNTLRKLNVTVHRPMTLDASTVEVRTLAWLAAVVPPLNVRDIALVVGDELIETPPMLRSRYFETQFLKPIFASYFDRGARWSVMPRPLMTNRSFDRSYALSTTGGPTEPIHHPGTHPYDVGLEMMWDGAQCLRVGRDLVVNIATKNHAMPCDWLERHLQGRFRIHRAYKLCDSHIDSMVIALAPGPLLVRSREVADYLPEAMRNWDMIVAPEPTKNSFPAYNDDDLLLSSLYIDVNVLSVAPDVVLGSVPK
;
A
#
# COMPACT_ATOMS: atom_id res chain seq x y z
N MET A 1 4.77 -0.46 22.14
CA MET A 1 4.99 0.94 21.69
C MET A 1 6.43 1.45 21.88
N ASN A 2 7.28 0.82 22.73
CA ASN A 2 8.63 1.32 23.02
C ASN A 2 9.76 0.75 22.14
N THR A 3 9.54 -0.33 21.39
CA THR A 3 10.60 -1.02 20.64
C THR A 3 11.30 -0.10 19.62
N LEU A 4 10.55 0.60 18.76
CA LEU A 4 11.11 1.53 17.78
C LEU A 4 11.89 2.68 18.43
N ARG A 5 11.36 3.24 19.52
CA ARG A 5 12.04 4.32 20.25
C ARG A 5 13.35 3.84 20.90
N LYS A 6 13.41 2.59 21.38
CA LYS A 6 14.65 1.98 21.88
C LYS A 6 15.70 1.79 20.79
N LEU A 7 15.27 1.72 19.53
CA LEU A 7 16.14 1.71 18.35
C LEU A 7 16.44 3.12 17.82
N ASN A 8 16.20 4.17 18.62
CA ASN A 8 16.41 5.58 18.26
C ASN A 8 15.59 6.06 17.04
N VAL A 9 14.48 5.38 16.72
CA VAL A 9 13.56 5.82 15.68
C VAL A 9 12.61 6.89 16.23
N THR A 10 12.52 8.02 15.54
CA THR A 10 11.48 9.03 15.82
C THR A 10 10.13 8.50 15.37
N VAL A 11 9.18 8.38 16.30
CA VAL A 11 7.86 7.79 16.04
C VAL A 11 6.80 8.88 16.09
N HIS A 12 6.12 9.09 14.97
CA HIS A 12 4.90 9.89 14.88
C HIS A 12 3.65 9.00 14.93
N ARG A 13 2.52 9.59 15.31
CA ARG A 13 1.22 8.91 15.32
C ARG A 13 0.19 9.80 14.63
N PRO A 14 -0.74 9.23 13.85
CA PRO A 14 -1.83 10.00 13.28
C PRO A 14 -2.67 10.66 14.37
N MET A 15 -3.45 11.67 13.99
CA MET A 15 -4.48 12.24 14.83
C MET A 15 -5.48 11.17 15.28
N THR A 16 -5.96 11.31 16.51
CA THR A 16 -7.04 10.47 17.03
C THR A 16 -8.32 10.74 16.25
N LEU A 17 -8.97 9.67 15.78
CA LEU A 17 -10.32 9.75 15.21
C LEU A 17 -11.31 10.08 16.33
N ASP A 18 -12.08 11.16 16.16
CA ASP A 18 -13.19 11.48 17.05
C ASP A 18 -14.29 10.41 16.89
N ALA A 19 -14.76 9.84 17.99
CA ALA A 19 -15.77 8.78 17.99
C ALA A 19 -17.11 9.23 17.39
N SER A 20 -17.41 10.53 17.33
CA SER A 20 -18.59 11.06 16.65
C SER A 20 -18.46 11.08 15.13
N THR A 21 -17.24 10.94 14.59
CA THR A 21 -16.95 11.01 13.16
C THR A 21 -17.09 9.62 12.55
N VAL A 22 -18.34 9.21 12.30
CA VAL A 22 -18.66 7.85 11.86
C VAL A 22 -18.77 7.69 10.35
N GLU A 23 -19.11 8.76 9.62
CA GLU A 23 -19.39 8.71 8.17
C GLU A 23 -18.85 9.94 7.44
N VAL A 24 -18.45 9.74 6.19
CA VAL A 24 -18.21 10.79 5.20
C VAL A 24 -19.16 10.62 4.01
N ARG A 25 -19.60 11.76 3.47
CA ARG A 25 -20.44 11.80 2.26
C ARG A 25 -19.81 12.70 1.21
N THR A 26 -19.70 12.19 0.00
CA THR A 26 -19.20 12.93 -1.17
C THR A 26 -20.30 13.09 -2.22
N LEU A 27 -19.92 13.60 -3.40
CA LEU A 27 -20.82 13.72 -4.55
C LEU A 27 -21.30 12.37 -5.10
N ALA A 28 -20.59 11.27 -4.84
CA ALA A 28 -20.83 9.98 -5.49
C ALA A 28 -21.07 8.80 -4.53
N TRP A 29 -20.74 8.94 -3.25
CA TRP A 29 -20.79 7.84 -2.30
C TRP A 29 -20.83 8.32 -0.85
N LEU A 30 -21.17 7.40 0.05
CA LEU A 30 -21.00 7.49 1.50
C LEU A 30 -20.11 6.34 1.96
N ALA A 31 -19.35 6.55 3.02
CA ALA A 31 -18.54 5.49 3.63
C ALA A 31 -18.30 5.76 5.11
N ALA A 32 -18.15 4.69 5.88
CA ALA A 32 -17.69 4.78 7.26
C ALA A 32 -16.26 5.33 7.31
N VAL A 33 -15.97 6.10 8.35
CA VAL A 33 -14.61 6.60 8.60
C VAL A 33 -13.83 5.57 9.40
N VAL A 34 -12.69 5.14 8.87
CA VAL A 34 -11.77 4.22 9.56
C VAL A 34 -10.55 4.97 10.07
N PRO A 35 -10.00 4.59 11.22
CA PRO A 35 -8.74 5.16 11.68
C PRO A 35 -7.59 4.78 10.72
N PRO A 36 -6.55 5.61 10.62
CA PRO A 36 -5.35 5.34 9.82
C PRO A 36 -4.51 4.22 10.43
N LEU A 37 -4.81 2.98 10.08
CA LEU A 37 -4.09 1.80 10.59
C LEU A 37 -2.86 1.46 9.74
N ASN A 38 -2.96 1.62 8.41
CA ASN A 38 -1.95 1.19 7.45
C ASN A 38 -1.41 2.39 6.65
N VAL A 39 -0.56 3.19 7.30
CA VAL A 39 0.03 4.40 6.70
C VAL A 39 0.88 4.14 5.46
N ARG A 40 1.37 2.89 5.28
CA ARG A 40 2.09 2.42 4.09
C ARG A 40 1.23 2.52 2.82
N ASP A 41 -0.08 2.39 2.96
CA ASP A 41 -0.98 2.24 1.84
C ASP A 41 -1.41 3.60 1.29
N ILE A 42 -1.45 4.64 2.12
CA ILE A 42 -2.02 5.95 1.76
C ILE A 42 -0.97 7.02 1.45
N ALA A 43 0.31 6.70 1.67
CA ALA A 43 1.41 7.61 1.42
C ALA A 43 2.68 6.87 0.98
N LEU A 44 3.41 7.49 0.05
CA LEU A 44 4.70 7.04 -0.45
C LEU A 44 5.76 8.11 -0.17
N VAL A 45 6.91 7.70 0.36
CA VAL A 45 8.07 8.59 0.54
C VAL A 45 9.19 8.19 -0.42
N VAL A 46 9.59 9.10 -1.30
CA VAL A 46 10.64 8.92 -2.32
C VAL A 46 11.65 10.08 -2.26
N GLY A 47 12.87 9.77 -1.81
CA GLY A 47 13.87 10.80 -1.55
C GLY A 47 13.41 11.75 -0.43
N ASP A 48 13.33 13.03 -0.75
CA ASP A 48 12.85 14.12 0.12
C ASP A 48 11.36 14.47 -0.11
N GLU A 49 10.63 13.66 -0.89
CA GLU A 49 9.24 13.91 -1.26
C GLU A 49 8.27 12.92 -0.61
N LEU A 50 7.23 13.46 0.02
CA LEU A 50 6.04 12.74 0.47
C LEU A 50 4.92 12.88 -0.56
N ILE A 51 4.38 11.76 -1.00
CA ILE A 51 3.31 11.68 -2.00
C ILE A 51 2.10 10.99 -1.36
N GLU A 52 0.97 11.70 -1.28
CA GLU A 52 -0.30 11.08 -0.93
C GLU A 52 -0.86 10.32 -2.13
N THR A 53 -1.16 9.03 -1.94
CA THR A 53 -1.64 8.14 -3.01
C THR A 53 -3.17 8.17 -3.11
N PRO A 54 -3.77 7.95 -4.30
CA PRO A 54 -5.21 7.92 -4.44
C PRO A 54 -5.74 6.59 -3.89
N PRO A 55 -6.70 6.60 -2.95
CA PRO A 55 -7.05 5.40 -2.20
C PRO A 55 -7.73 4.36 -3.11
N MET A 56 -7.65 3.09 -2.74
CA MET A 56 -8.36 2.01 -3.43
C MET A 56 -9.74 1.69 -2.84
N LEU A 57 -10.08 2.28 -1.69
CA LEU A 57 -11.33 2.05 -0.96
C LEU A 57 -11.94 3.39 -0.52
N ARG A 58 -13.28 3.48 -0.54
CA ARG A 58 -13.98 4.72 -0.17
C ARG A 58 -13.82 5.10 1.29
N SER A 59 -13.81 4.11 2.19
CA SER A 59 -13.60 4.32 3.63
C SER A 59 -12.23 4.94 3.95
N ARG A 60 -11.26 4.78 3.05
CA ARG A 60 -9.88 5.28 3.20
C ARG A 60 -9.64 6.63 2.53
N TYR A 61 -10.67 7.23 1.93
CA TYR A 61 -10.52 8.43 1.11
C TYR A 61 -9.89 9.61 1.85
N PHE A 62 -10.25 9.76 3.13
CA PHE A 62 -9.79 10.85 3.99
C PHE A 62 -8.72 10.41 4.99
N GLU A 63 -8.15 9.21 4.86
CA GLU A 63 -7.21 8.66 5.84
C GLU A 63 -5.93 9.51 5.97
N THR A 64 -5.47 10.13 4.87
CA THR A 64 -4.33 11.07 4.90
C THR A 64 -4.61 12.34 5.70
N GLN A 65 -5.87 12.70 5.93
CA GLN A 65 -6.22 13.90 6.69
C GLN A 65 -5.75 13.79 8.15
N PHE A 66 -5.76 12.58 8.72
CA PHE A 66 -5.25 12.32 10.06
C PHE A 66 -3.72 12.42 10.17
N LEU A 67 -3.00 12.49 9.04
CA LEU A 67 -1.56 12.65 8.99
C LEU A 67 -1.12 14.09 8.67
N LYS A 68 -2.06 14.99 8.38
CA LYS A 68 -1.77 16.38 7.97
C LYS A 68 -0.81 17.14 8.89
N PRO A 69 -0.94 17.09 10.24
CA PRO A 69 0.03 17.78 11.10
C PRO A 69 1.46 17.28 10.93
N ILE A 70 1.63 15.98 10.67
CA ILE A 70 2.95 15.38 10.42
C ILE A 70 3.47 15.82 9.06
N PHE A 71 2.64 15.73 8.02
CA PHE A 71 3.02 16.09 6.66
C PHE A 71 3.39 17.57 6.55
N ALA A 72 2.56 18.45 7.13
CA ALA A 72 2.82 19.88 7.21
C ALA A 72 4.13 20.17 7.95
N SER A 73 4.40 19.50 9.08
CA SER A 73 5.66 19.68 9.80
C SER A 73 6.89 19.30 8.96
N TYR A 74 6.82 18.27 8.12
CA TYR A 74 7.93 17.93 7.21
C TYR A 74 8.06 18.94 6.06
N PHE A 75 6.93 19.40 5.51
CA PHE A 75 6.91 20.45 4.51
C PHE A 75 7.54 21.76 5.01
N ASP A 76 7.20 22.19 6.23
CA ASP A 76 7.78 23.38 6.88
C ASP A 76 9.31 23.26 7.08
N ARG A 77 9.83 22.03 7.12
CA ARG A 77 11.27 21.72 7.21
C ARG A 77 11.93 21.51 5.84
N GLY A 78 11.21 21.79 4.74
CA GLY A 78 11.73 21.77 3.38
C GLY A 78 11.47 20.48 2.59
N ALA A 79 10.73 19.51 3.13
CA ALA A 79 10.32 18.34 2.36
C ALA A 79 9.33 18.73 1.25
N ARG A 80 9.37 18.00 0.13
CA ARG A 80 8.34 18.14 -0.91
C ARG A 80 7.09 17.39 -0.48
N TRP A 81 5.92 17.96 -0.76
CA TRP A 81 4.63 17.33 -0.47
C TRP A 81 3.72 17.42 -1.69
N SER A 82 3.35 16.27 -2.23
CA SER A 82 2.52 16.12 -3.42
C SER A 82 1.29 15.26 -3.12
N VAL A 83 0.21 15.51 -3.87
CA VAL A 83 -1.03 14.73 -3.81
C VAL A 83 -1.34 14.25 -5.23
N MET A 84 -1.47 12.94 -5.41
CA MET A 84 -1.92 12.39 -6.70
C MET A 84 -3.38 12.80 -6.97
N PRO A 85 -3.81 12.85 -8.25
CA PRO A 85 -5.21 13.14 -8.60
C PRO A 85 -6.19 12.25 -7.82
N ARG A 86 -7.11 12.87 -7.08
CA ARG A 86 -8.09 12.16 -6.24
C ARG A 86 -9.27 11.69 -7.09
N PRO A 87 -9.66 10.40 -7.01
CA PRO A 87 -10.78 9.86 -7.78
C PRO A 87 -12.14 10.33 -7.24
N LEU A 88 -13.18 10.30 -8.08
CA LEU A 88 -14.57 10.46 -7.65
C LEU A 88 -15.12 9.20 -6.98
N MET A 89 -14.64 8.01 -7.38
CA MET A 89 -15.04 6.70 -6.86
C MET A 89 -16.53 6.37 -7.03
N THR A 90 -17.09 6.66 -8.21
CA THR A 90 -18.37 6.06 -8.58
C THR A 90 -18.19 4.54 -8.76
N ASN A 91 -19.28 3.79 -8.91
CA ASN A 91 -19.17 2.34 -9.10
C ASN A 91 -18.40 1.97 -10.38
N ARG A 92 -18.36 2.86 -11.39
CA ARG A 92 -17.62 2.66 -12.64
C ARG A 92 -16.12 3.00 -12.55
N SER A 93 -15.67 3.59 -11.43
CA SER A 93 -14.26 3.88 -11.20
C SER A 93 -13.41 2.64 -10.99
N PHE A 94 -14.03 1.56 -10.46
CA PHE A 94 -13.34 0.36 -10.00
C PHE A 94 -13.20 -0.72 -11.09
N ASP A 95 -11.95 -1.06 -11.41
CA ASP A 95 -11.55 -2.19 -12.24
C ASP A 95 -11.44 -3.44 -11.36
N ARG A 96 -12.46 -4.30 -11.47
CA ARG A 96 -12.56 -5.55 -10.70
C ARG A 96 -12.08 -6.77 -11.49
N SER A 97 -11.58 -6.58 -12.71
CA SER A 97 -11.29 -7.68 -13.64
C SER A 97 -10.31 -8.70 -13.06
N TYR A 98 -9.28 -8.24 -12.36
CA TYR A 98 -8.26 -9.11 -11.79
C TYR A 98 -8.72 -9.81 -10.51
N ALA A 99 -9.31 -9.08 -9.55
CA ALA A 99 -9.79 -9.65 -8.29
C ALA A 99 -10.92 -10.68 -8.46
N LEU A 100 -11.70 -10.60 -9.56
CA LEU A 100 -12.70 -11.62 -9.91
C LEU A 100 -12.08 -12.89 -10.52
N SER A 101 -10.80 -12.84 -10.92
CA SER A 101 -10.08 -13.96 -11.55
C SER A 101 -9.16 -14.72 -10.59
N THR A 102 -9.10 -14.29 -9.33
CA THR A 102 -8.23 -14.82 -8.28
C THR A 102 -9.03 -15.11 -7.02
N THR A 103 -8.42 -15.78 -6.03
CA THR A 103 -9.03 -15.93 -4.69
C THR A 103 -9.09 -14.61 -3.91
N GLY A 104 -8.47 -13.54 -4.41
CA GLY A 104 -8.73 -12.13 -4.06
C GLY A 104 -8.18 -11.64 -2.72
N GLY A 105 -7.80 -10.36 -2.69
CA GLY A 105 -7.74 -9.54 -1.46
C GLY A 105 -9.04 -8.72 -1.29
N PRO A 106 -9.23 -8.00 -0.17
CA PRO A 106 -10.40 -7.16 0.02
C PRO A 106 -10.49 -6.09 -1.09
N THR A 107 -11.65 -6.02 -1.75
CA THR A 107 -11.96 -5.02 -2.77
C THR A 107 -13.15 -4.19 -2.36
N GLU A 108 -13.29 -2.99 -2.94
CA GLU A 108 -14.47 -2.16 -2.71
C GLU A 108 -15.75 -2.97 -3.05
N PRO A 109 -16.70 -3.09 -2.12
CA PRO A 109 -17.94 -3.81 -2.38
C PRO A 109 -18.82 -3.00 -3.34
N ILE A 110 -19.03 -3.53 -4.55
CA ILE A 110 -19.93 -2.94 -5.55
C ILE A 110 -21.15 -3.84 -5.71
N HIS A 111 -22.22 -3.53 -4.97
CA HIS A 111 -23.46 -4.32 -4.97
C HIS A 111 -24.39 -3.99 -6.16
N HIS A 112 -24.38 -2.74 -6.63
CA HIS A 112 -25.26 -2.27 -7.70
C HIS A 112 -24.48 -1.43 -8.71
N PRO A 113 -23.93 -2.03 -9.80
CA PRO A 113 -23.25 -1.28 -10.85
C PRO A 113 -24.28 -0.51 -11.70
N GLY A 114 -24.92 0.49 -11.11
CA GLY A 114 -25.72 1.49 -11.80
C GLY A 114 -24.85 2.61 -12.34
N THR A 115 -25.42 3.41 -13.25
CA THR A 115 -24.79 4.63 -13.72
C THR A 115 -24.99 5.77 -12.71
N HIS A 116 -23.96 6.57 -12.50
CA HIS A 116 -23.97 7.79 -11.70
C HIS A 116 -23.80 9.01 -12.62
N PRO A 117 -24.45 10.16 -12.36
CA PRO A 117 -24.28 11.38 -13.15
C PRO A 117 -22.83 11.90 -13.24
N TYR A 118 -21.95 11.46 -12.36
CA TYR A 118 -20.53 11.83 -12.29
C TYR A 118 -19.60 10.70 -12.75
N ASP A 119 -20.12 9.70 -13.45
CA ASP A 119 -19.30 8.62 -13.99
C ASP A 119 -18.30 9.13 -15.02
N VAL A 120 -17.01 8.90 -14.76
CA VAL A 120 -15.90 9.24 -15.66
C VAL A 120 -15.15 8.00 -16.18
N GLY A 121 -15.64 6.80 -15.85
CA GLY A 121 -14.95 5.54 -16.14
C GLY A 121 -13.89 5.22 -15.10
N LEU A 122 -12.89 4.43 -15.48
CA LEU A 122 -11.82 4.00 -14.58
C LEU A 122 -10.93 5.18 -14.16
N GLU A 123 -10.58 5.23 -12.88
CA GLU A 123 -9.78 6.33 -12.30
C GLU A 123 -8.47 5.84 -11.68
N MET A 124 -7.57 6.78 -11.37
CA MET A 124 -6.35 6.47 -10.63
C MET A 124 -6.72 6.02 -9.20
N MET A 125 -6.42 4.77 -8.86
CA MET A 125 -6.63 4.21 -7.53
C MET A 125 -5.52 3.22 -7.22
N TRP A 126 -4.75 3.50 -6.16
CA TRP A 126 -3.48 2.86 -5.91
C TRP A 126 -2.96 3.14 -4.51
N ASP A 127 -2.65 2.07 -3.79
CA ASP A 127 -2.02 2.17 -2.49
C ASP A 127 -0.48 2.23 -2.61
N GLY A 128 0.20 2.99 -1.75
CA GLY A 128 1.67 3.06 -1.68
C GLY A 128 2.33 1.71 -1.42
N ALA A 129 1.61 0.77 -0.80
CA ALA A 129 2.01 -0.62 -0.58
C ALA A 129 2.10 -1.46 -1.87
N GLN A 130 1.76 -0.88 -3.03
CA GLN A 130 2.04 -1.44 -4.35
C GLN A 130 3.51 -1.21 -4.79
N CYS A 131 4.26 -0.37 -4.06
CA CYS A 131 5.66 -0.05 -4.35
C CYS A 131 6.63 -0.78 -3.42
N LEU A 132 7.58 -1.49 -4.02
CA LEU A 132 8.85 -1.80 -3.39
C LEU A 132 9.89 -0.74 -3.79
N ARG A 133 10.54 -0.12 -2.81
CA ARG A 133 11.58 0.90 -3.03
C ARG A 133 12.96 0.30 -2.82
N VAL A 134 13.85 0.48 -3.80
CA VAL A 134 15.25 0.02 -3.77
C VAL A 134 16.15 1.15 -4.28
N GLY A 135 16.61 2.00 -3.36
CA GLY A 135 17.44 3.16 -3.73
C GLY A 135 16.70 4.14 -4.65
N ARG A 136 17.16 4.27 -5.90
CA ARG A 136 16.52 5.11 -6.94
C ARG A 136 15.52 4.36 -7.82
N ASP A 137 15.32 3.07 -7.57
CA ASP A 137 14.45 2.19 -8.33
C ASP A 137 13.18 1.88 -7.51
N LEU A 138 12.03 1.92 -8.16
CA LEU A 138 10.75 1.49 -7.60
C LEU A 138 10.20 0.35 -8.44
N VAL A 139 9.98 -0.81 -7.82
CA VAL A 139 9.22 -1.90 -8.43
C VAL A 139 7.76 -1.71 -8.05
N VAL A 140 6.89 -1.57 -9.05
CA VAL A 140 5.47 -1.26 -8.87
C VAL A 140 4.62 -2.41 -9.39
N ASN A 141 3.80 -3.00 -8.52
CA ASN A 141 2.83 -4.02 -8.92
C ASN A 141 1.67 -3.39 -9.70
N ILE A 142 1.34 -3.97 -10.86
CA ILE A 142 0.25 -3.54 -11.74
C ILE A 142 -0.63 -4.74 -12.06
N ALA A 143 -1.76 -4.82 -11.37
CA ALA A 143 -2.76 -5.88 -11.57
C ALA A 143 -3.91 -5.44 -12.48
N THR A 144 -4.28 -4.16 -12.40
CA THR A 144 -5.48 -3.58 -13.03
C THR A 144 -5.16 -2.26 -13.73
N LYS A 145 -6.10 -1.75 -14.54
CA LYS A 145 -5.98 -0.42 -15.14
C LYS A 145 -5.98 0.68 -14.08
N ASN A 146 -6.65 0.47 -12.94
CA ASN A 146 -6.59 1.40 -11.81
C ASN A 146 -5.18 1.57 -11.25
N HIS A 147 -4.32 0.54 -11.30
CA HIS A 147 -2.91 0.64 -10.87
C HIS A 147 -2.01 1.21 -11.97
N ALA A 148 -2.31 0.90 -13.23
CA ALA A 148 -1.50 1.36 -14.36
C ALA A 148 -1.52 2.90 -14.52
N MET A 149 -2.67 3.55 -14.37
CA MET A 149 -2.81 5.00 -14.51
C MET A 149 -1.99 5.82 -13.49
N PRO A 150 -2.03 5.55 -12.17
CA PRO A 150 -1.18 6.21 -11.20
C PRO A 150 0.29 5.82 -11.35
N CYS A 151 0.61 4.62 -11.86
CA CYS A 151 1.99 4.29 -12.24
C CYS A 151 2.48 5.20 -13.39
N ASP A 152 1.66 5.44 -14.42
CA ASP A 152 1.97 6.40 -15.49
C ASP A 152 2.13 7.84 -14.97
N TRP A 153 1.34 8.23 -13.96
CA TRP A 153 1.49 9.52 -13.29
C TRP A 153 2.82 9.58 -12.54
N LEU A 154 3.14 8.56 -11.74
CA LEU A 154 4.34 8.50 -10.91
C LEU A 154 5.61 8.51 -11.76
N GLU A 155 5.64 7.78 -12.87
CA GLU A 155 6.77 7.75 -13.80
C GLU A 155 7.05 9.13 -14.39
N ARG A 156 6.02 9.87 -14.81
CA ARG A 156 6.16 11.25 -15.29
C ARG A 156 6.57 12.21 -14.17
N HIS A 157 5.95 12.08 -13.00
CA HIS A 157 6.19 12.95 -11.84
C HIS A 157 7.61 12.81 -11.29
N LEU A 158 8.17 11.60 -11.32
CA LEU A 158 9.51 11.29 -10.82
C LEU A 158 10.59 11.27 -11.92
N GLN A 159 10.24 11.64 -13.16
CA GLN A 159 11.16 11.61 -14.30
C GLN A 159 12.48 12.32 -14.00
N GLY A 160 13.59 11.65 -14.28
CA GLY A 160 14.95 12.15 -14.02
C GLY A 160 15.43 12.04 -12.56
N ARG A 161 14.56 11.66 -11.61
CA ARG A 161 14.90 11.48 -10.19
C ARG A 161 14.92 10.02 -9.77
N PHE A 162 13.94 9.25 -10.24
CA PHE A 162 13.76 7.82 -9.93
C PHE A 162 13.44 7.03 -11.20
N ARG A 163 13.61 5.71 -11.14
CA ARG A 163 13.27 4.75 -12.19
C ARG A 163 12.11 3.88 -11.72
N ILE A 164 11.10 3.73 -12.57
CA ILE A 164 9.94 2.88 -12.31
C ILE A 164 10.11 1.57 -13.08
N HIS A 165 9.93 0.46 -12.39
CA HIS A 165 9.90 -0.88 -12.96
C HIS A 165 8.52 -1.49 -12.75
N ARG A 166 7.86 -1.89 -13.83
CA ARG A 166 6.49 -2.39 -13.78
C ARG A 166 6.48 -3.91 -13.63
N ALA A 167 5.99 -4.40 -12.51
CA ALA A 167 5.75 -5.82 -12.26
C ALA A 167 4.26 -6.13 -12.54
N TYR A 168 3.97 -6.82 -13.63
CA TYR A 168 2.59 -7.08 -14.02
C TYR A 168 2.03 -8.31 -13.31
N LYS A 169 0.90 -8.13 -12.61
CA LYS A 169 0.14 -9.22 -11.99
C LYS A 169 0.96 -10.10 -11.05
N LEU A 170 1.89 -9.50 -10.30
CA LEU A 170 2.62 -10.21 -9.23
C LEU A 170 1.67 -10.58 -8.09
N CYS A 171 0.74 -9.68 -7.76
CA CYS A 171 -0.33 -9.94 -6.79
C CYS A 171 -1.54 -9.04 -7.06
N ASP A 172 -2.68 -9.36 -6.44
CA ASP A 172 -3.93 -8.63 -6.62
C ASP A 172 -3.90 -7.22 -6.04
N SER A 173 -3.19 -7.07 -4.92
CA SER A 173 -3.06 -5.82 -4.20
C SER A 173 -1.60 -5.57 -3.82
N HIS A 174 -1.23 -5.57 -2.54
CA HIS A 174 0.05 -5.05 -2.06
C HIS A 174 1.24 -5.99 -2.28
N ILE A 175 2.35 -5.41 -2.77
CA ILE A 175 3.57 -6.15 -3.13
C ILE A 175 4.38 -6.58 -1.90
N ASP A 176 4.22 -5.91 -0.77
CA ASP A 176 4.94 -6.17 0.49
C ASP A 176 4.56 -7.52 1.15
N SER A 177 3.47 -8.14 0.72
CA SER A 177 3.15 -9.55 1.05
C SER A 177 3.84 -10.58 0.16
N MET A 178 4.46 -10.14 -0.94
CA MET A 178 5.13 -10.99 -1.93
C MET A 178 6.65 -10.86 -1.86
N VAL A 179 7.14 -9.63 -1.70
CA VAL A 179 8.57 -9.32 -1.69
C VAL A 179 8.88 -8.06 -0.88
N ILE A 180 9.91 -8.16 -0.05
CA ILE A 180 10.49 -7.03 0.68
C ILE A 180 12.01 -7.03 0.48
N ALA A 181 12.58 -5.86 0.21
CA ALA A 181 14.01 -5.67 0.24
C ALA A 181 14.47 -5.45 1.70
N LEU A 182 15.27 -6.39 2.21
CA LEU A 182 15.73 -6.33 3.61
C LEU A 182 16.92 -5.38 3.77
N ALA A 183 17.84 -5.43 2.80
CA ALA A 183 19.05 -4.64 2.66
C ALA A 183 19.42 -4.56 1.16
N PRO A 184 20.49 -3.84 0.75
CA PRO A 184 20.99 -3.92 -0.62
C PRO A 184 21.42 -5.36 -0.96
N GLY A 185 20.67 -6.06 -1.80
CA GLY A 185 20.94 -7.44 -2.22
C GLY A 185 19.94 -8.49 -1.70
N PRO A 186 19.72 -8.63 -0.39
CA PRO A 186 18.78 -9.63 0.14
C PRO A 186 17.31 -9.25 -0.01
N LEU A 187 16.50 -10.18 -0.52
CA LEU A 187 15.05 -10.10 -0.61
C LEU A 187 14.40 -11.17 0.27
N LEU A 188 13.42 -10.79 1.09
CA LEU A 188 12.47 -11.72 1.69
C LEU A 188 11.32 -11.89 0.71
N VAL A 189 11.09 -13.13 0.25
CA VAL A 189 10.06 -13.44 -0.75
C VAL A 189 9.11 -14.50 -0.25
N ARG A 190 7.86 -14.42 -0.71
CA ARG A 190 6.86 -15.45 -0.47
C ARG A 190 7.21 -16.77 -1.16
N SER A 191 7.80 -16.69 -2.36
CA SER A 191 8.23 -17.84 -3.15
C SER A 191 9.31 -17.41 -4.16
N ARG A 192 10.03 -18.37 -4.77
CA ARG A 192 11.11 -18.03 -5.71
C ARG A 192 10.59 -17.50 -7.05
N GLU A 193 9.36 -17.84 -7.42
CA GLU A 193 8.69 -17.41 -8.66
C GLU A 193 8.48 -15.89 -8.72
N VAL A 194 8.56 -15.20 -7.58
CA VAL A 194 8.59 -13.73 -7.53
C VAL A 194 9.67 -13.15 -8.47
N ALA A 195 10.81 -13.84 -8.61
CA ALA A 195 11.90 -13.44 -9.49
C ALA A 195 11.44 -13.14 -10.93
N ASP A 196 10.47 -13.89 -11.45
CA ASP A 196 10.01 -13.76 -12.84
C ASP A 196 9.32 -12.41 -13.11
N TYR A 197 8.80 -11.78 -12.05
CA TYR A 197 8.11 -10.49 -12.09
C TYR A 197 9.05 -9.31 -11.81
N LEU A 198 10.25 -9.56 -11.31
CA LEU A 198 11.22 -8.52 -10.96
C LEU A 198 12.05 -8.09 -12.18
N PRO A 199 12.62 -6.86 -12.14
CA PRO A 199 13.61 -6.43 -13.12
C PRO A 199 14.78 -7.40 -13.22
N GLU A 200 15.36 -7.55 -14.41
CA GLU A 200 16.47 -8.48 -14.66
C GLU A 200 17.60 -8.38 -13.62
N ALA A 201 17.99 -7.16 -13.27
CA ALA A 201 19.03 -6.89 -12.28
C ALA A 201 18.71 -7.42 -10.85
N MET A 202 17.44 -7.64 -10.54
CA MET A 202 16.97 -8.12 -9.24
C MET A 202 16.66 -9.62 -9.21
N ARG A 203 16.64 -10.31 -10.36
CA ARG A 203 16.27 -11.75 -10.41
C ARG A 203 17.29 -12.65 -9.74
N ASN A 204 18.55 -12.23 -9.72
CA ASN A 204 19.67 -12.97 -9.13
C ASN A 204 20.04 -12.48 -7.72
N TRP A 205 19.21 -11.63 -7.12
CA TRP A 205 19.39 -11.20 -5.74
C TRP A 205 19.21 -12.39 -4.78
N ASP A 206 19.82 -12.30 -3.59
CA ASP A 206 19.71 -13.38 -2.61
C ASP A 206 18.27 -13.44 -2.08
N MET A 207 17.56 -14.52 -2.40
CA MET A 207 16.15 -14.70 -2.05
C MET A 207 16.01 -15.64 -0.87
N ILE A 208 15.60 -15.06 0.26
CA ILE A 208 15.17 -15.77 1.46
C ILE A 208 13.69 -16.05 1.30
N VAL A 209 13.33 -17.32 1.14
CA VAL A 209 11.93 -17.74 1.02
C VAL A 209 11.34 -17.85 2.42
N ALA A 210 10.25 -17.13 2.67
CA ALA A 210 9.52 -17.23 3.94
C ALA A 210 8.94 -18.65 4.11
N PRO A 211 8.96 -19.21 5.33
CA PRO A 211 8.37 -20.51 5.58
C PRO A 211 6.86 -20.48 5.32
N GLU A 212 6.28 -21.61 4.95
CA GLU A 212 4.83 -21.72 4.82
C GLU A 212 4.15 -21.42 6.17
N PRO A 213 3.15 -20.53 6.19
CA PRO A 213 2.44 -20.18 7.42
C PRO A 213 1.65 -21.39 7.94
N THR A 214 1.81 -21.71 9.21
CA THR A 214 1.01 -22.75 9.88
C THR A 214 -0.27 -22.15 10.47
N LYS A 215 -1.34 -22.94 10.62
CA LYS A 215 -2.62 -22.48 11.20
C LYS A 215 -2.48 -21.86 12.60
N ASN A 216 -1.43 -22.20 13.34
CA ASN A 216 -1.15 -21.69 14.70
C ASN A 216 -0.35 -20.39 14.72
N SER A 217 0.09 -19.87 13.57
CA SER A 217 0.83 -18.61 13.47
C SER A 217 -0.07 -17.37 13.66
N PHE A 218 -1.39 -17.55 13.77
CA PHE A 218 -2.39 -16.47 13.79
C PHE A 218 -3.21 -16.42 15.08
N PRO A 219 -3.60 -15.23 15.54
CA PRO A 219 -4.75 -15.10 16.43
C PRO A 219 -5.97 -15.74 15.76
N ALA A 220 -6.73 -16.56 16.50
CA ALA A 220 -8.03 -17.00 16.01
C ALA A 220 -8.93 -15.76 15.89
N TYR A 221 -9.28 -15.40 14.67
CA TYR A 221 -10.25 -14.35 14.36
C TYR A 221 -11.65 -14.95 14.45
N ASN A 222 -12.60 -14.22 15.05
CA ASN A 222 -14.00 -14.65 15.10
C ASN A 222 -14.66 -14.44 13.72
N ASP A 223 -15.78 -15.10 13.45
CA ASP A 223 -16.50 -15.00 12.16
C ASP A 223 -16.92 -13.55 11.78
N ASP A 224 -16.92 -12.62 12.75
CA ASP A 224 -17.25 -11.20 12.57
C ASP A 224 -16.02 -10.30 12.27
N ASP A 225 -14.79 -10.84 12.27
CA ASP A 225 -13.56 -10.07 12.05
C ASP A 225 -13.24 -9.92 10.55
N LEU A 226 -13.03 -8.68 10.10
CA LEU A 226 -12.57 -8.39 8.75
C LEU A 226 -11.12 -8.89 8.54
N LEU A 227 -10.97 -10.04 7.89
CA LEU A 227 -9.67 -10.55 7.44
C LEU A 227 -9.15 -9.74 6.25
N LEU A 228 -8.41 -8.68 6.55
CA LEU A 228 -7.86 -7.76 5.53
C LEU A 228 -6.51 -8.24 4.93
N SER A 229 -5.89 -9.29 5.47
CA SER A 229 -4.58 -9.78 5.05
C SER A 229 -4.54 -11.29 4.81
N SER A 230 -3.71 -11.72 3.87
CA SER A 230 -3.45 -13.15 3.65
C SER A 230 -2.67 -13.77 4.83
N LEU A 231 -2.63 -15.11 4.86
CA LEU A 231 -1.83 -15.89 5.81
C LEU A 231 -0.31 -15.63 5.71
N TYR A 232 0.16 -14.83 4.75
CA TYR A 232 1.57 -14.47 4.58
C TYR A 232 1.91 -13.08 5.14
N ILE A 233 1.10 -12.50 6.03
CA ILE A 233 1.40 -11.21 6.66
C ILE A 233 2.74 -11.20 7.42
N ASP A 234 3.25 -12.36 7.85
CA ASP A 234 4.56 -12.49 8.50
C ASP A 234 5.74 -12.08 7.59
N VAL A 235 5.53 -12.04 6.27
CA VAL A 235 6.49 -11.49 5.32
C VAL A 235 6.58 -9.96 5.46
N ASN A 236 5.55 -9.30 5.99
CA ASN A 236 5.47 -7.85 6.17
C ASN A 236 6.30 -7.35 7.38
N VAL A 237 7.60 -7.62 7.30
CA VAL A 237 8.60 -7.18 8.26
C VAL A 237 9.05 -5.75 7.99
N LEU A 238 9.64 -5.10 9.01
CA LEU A 238 10.20 -3.76 8.92
C LEU A 238 11.71 -3.79 9.16
N SER A 239 12.51 -3.55 8.11
CA SER A 239 13.93 -3.24 8.28
C SER A 239 14.10 -1.86 8.93
N VAL A 240 14.78 -1.82 10.07
CA VAL A 240 15.14 -0.58 10.79
C VAL A 240 16.56 -0.14 10.44
N ALA A 241 17.44 -1.10 10.19
CA ALA A 241 18.82 -0.92 9.72
C ALA A 241 19.19 -2.12 8.81
N PRO A 242 20.31 -2.06 8.06
CA PRO A 242 20.71 -3.16 7.17
C PRO A 242 20.86 -4.52 7.86
N ASP A 243 21.13 -4.53 9.17
CA ASP A 243 21.34 -5.69 10.02
C ASP A 243 20.23 -5.89 11.08
N VAL A 244 19.18 -5.07 11.07
CA VAL A 244 18.09 -5.10 12.07
C VAL A 244 16.73 -5.13 11.39
N VAL A 245 16.02 -6.23 11.55
CA VAL A 245 14.65 -6.44 11.05
C VAL A 245 13.69 -6.66 12.24
N LEU A 246 12.52 -6.04 12.18
CA LEU A 246 11.41 -6.29 13.10
C LEU A 246 10.35 -7.15 12.40
N GLY A 247 10.05 -8.31 12.96
CA GLY A 247 8.98 -9.20 12.49
C GLY A 247 8.12 -9.73 13.64
N SER A 248 6.99 -10.34 13.30
CA SER A 248 6.22 -11.16 14.23
C SER A 248 7.06 -12.37 14.65
N VAL A 249 7.07 -12.65 15.95
CA VAL A 249 7.66 -13.89 16.48
C VAL A 249 6.49 -14.84 16.71
N PRO A 250 6.48 -16.04 16.10
CA PRO A 250 5.50 -17.07 16.44
C PRO A 250 5.57 -17.34 17.95
N LYS A 251 4.41 -17.37 18.62
CA LYS A 251 4.35 -17.78 20.03
C LYS A 251 4.56 -19.27 20.18
#